data_AF-A0A061S2Z5-F1
#
_entry.id   AF-A0A061S2Z5-F1
#
_cell.length_a   1.000
_cell.length_b   1.000
_cell.length_c   1.000
_cell.angle_alpha   90.00
_cell.angle_beta   90.00
_cell.angle_gamma   90.00
#
_symmetry.space_group_name_H-M   'P 1'
#
loop_
_entity.id
_entity.type
_entity.pdbx_description
1 polymer ?
#
loop_
_entity_poly.entity_id
_entity_poly.type
_entity_poly.pdbx_seq_one_letter_code
_entity_poly.pdbx_strand_id
1 'polypeptide(L)'
;GTHCAGTVGGVGNNGVGVVGVNHQVSIMACKFLSAGGWGSISDAITCLDYALEMGATITSNSWGGGGFSQAMSNLLDVAQQNGQIFVAAAGNSASNNDQDPHYPSSYPHDIVVAVASTTISDTLSFFSCYGATSVDLGAPGSNIWSTIPGNDYSSLSGTSMATPHVAGAFAMMYAVSPLASAPFLKQVVLSSGQPLDALDGITVSGKRLDVAAAIEALSAPPAPTTTPPAQPLTPTETFGSSDFDLSDTVLTFTPQGISGYASCITSEVTDYIIDPSGGTTILDGIVDGSHAISLGFSFPFYGNIYSTAYVGSNGYITFDQGDYTWWPTLEAHFSMKRISAMFTDFANNQDSTISWKTVGEDTVVVTWDNIRQYGTQNRQSFQAVLSSNGTVMFMYKGAVESTLNKIVGMSPGEEPDMFSEIDYSETTCPPPTPPATPAPTSLPTPSPGANITCASGMQHTWTTDYIRFMCANGNGDNVALLCNGTVSLHRSPIEGTTELVAVCEGSVLYQGQAWH
;
A
#
# COMPACT_ATOMS: atom_id res chain seq x y z
N GLY A 1 12.57 25.21 -5.97
CA GLY A 1 11.34 25.92 -6.40
C GLY A 1 11.31 26.04 -7.90
N THR A 2 11.46 27.25 -8.44
CA THR A 2 11.42 27.52 -9.90
C THR A 2 12.39 26.66 -10.71
N HIS A 3 13.62 26.45 -10.21
CA HIS A 3 14.62 25.60 -10.87
C HIS A 3 14.15 24.15 -11.01
N CYS A 4 13.63 23.56 -9.93
CA CYS A 4 13.03 22.22 -9.96
C CYS A 4 11.82 22.15 -10.90
N ALA A 5 10.94 23.16 -10.88
CA ALA A 5 9.77 23.20 -11.76
C ALA A 5 10.15 23.26 -13.24
N GLY A 6 11.20 24.01 -13.60
CA GLY A 6 11.72 24.04 -14.96
C GLY A 6 12.30 22.69 -15.42
N THR A 7 12.91 21.94 -14.51
CA THR A 7 13.41 20.59 -14.81
C THR A 7 12.25 19.61 -15.06
N VAL A 8 11.14 19.72 -14.32
CA VAL A 8 9.95 18.87 -14.55
C VAL A 8 9.23 19.27 -15.84
N GLY A 9 9.01 20.57 -16.06
CA GLY A 9 8.00 21.08 -17.00
C GLY A 9 8.34 22.37 -17.73
N GLY A 10 9.62 22.67 -17.96
CA GLY A 10 10.02 23.75 -18.86
C GLY A 10 9.42 23.52 -20.27
N VAL A 11 8.70 24.52 -20.79
CA VAL A 11 7.95 24.40 -22.05
C VAL A 11 8.89 24.07 -23.20
N GLY A 12 8.77 22.88 -23.76
CA GLY A 12 9.56 22.43 -24.91
C GLY A 12 9.12 23.08 -26.23
N ASN A 13 10.04 23.13 -27.20
CA ASN A 13 9.79 23.58 -28.58
C ASN A 13 9.22 25.01 -28.74
N ASN A 14 9.41 25.89 -27.76
CA ASN A 14 9.00 27.29 -27.83
C ASN A 14 10.14 28.24 -28.29
N GLY A 15 11.35 27.73 -28.50
CA GLY A 15 12.52 28.51 -28.93
C GLY A 15 13.17 29.35 -27.82
N VAL A 16 12.85 29.15 -26.55
CA VAL A 16 13.36 29.96 -25.42
C VAL A 16 13.82 29.08 -24.26
N GLY A 17 15.03 29.33 -23.76
CA GLY A 17 15.46 28.80 -22.46
C GLY A 17 15.80 27.31 -22.45
N VAL A 18 15.00 26.54 -21.72
CA VAL A 18 15.22 25.11 -21.42
C VAL A 18 13.97 24.30 -21.71
N VAL A 19 14.15 22.98 -21.73
CA VAL A 19 13.06 22.01 -21.82
C VAL A 19 13.05 21.14 -20.57
N GLY A 20 11.87 20.98 -19.97
CA GLY A 20 11.68 20.04 -18.88
C GLY A 20 11.59 18.61 -19.40
N VAL A 21 11.61 17.64 -18.48
CA VAL A 21 11.34 16.23 -18.83
C VAL A 21 9.99 16.11 -19.56
N ASN A 22 9.00 16.91 -19.16
CA ASN A 22 7.70 16.97 -19.80
C ASN A 22 7.52 18.31 -20.52
N HIS A 23 7.21 18.27 -21.82
CA HIS A 23 6.87 19.49 -22.57
C HIS A 23 5.49 20.04 -22.19
N GLN A 24 4.61 19.15 -21.71
CA GLN A 24 3.25 19.46 -21.26
C GLN A 24 3.01 18.75 -19.93
N VAL A 25 2.85 19.53 -18.86
CA VAL A 25 2.55 19.04 -17.52
C VAL A 25 1.91 20.17 -16.72
N SER A 26 1.00 19.83 -15.81
CA SER A 26 0.45 20.80 -14.86
C SER A 26 1.25 20.76 -13.57
N ILE A 27 1.76 21.90 -13.12
CA ILE A 27 2.55 22.01 -11.90
C ILE A 27 1.73 22.73 -10.83
N MET A 28 1.51 22.05 -9.71
CA MET A 28 0.97 22.63 -8.50
C MET A 28 2.13 23.08 -7.59
N ALA A 29 2.16 24.36 -7.26
CA ALA A 29 3.20 24.90 -6.39
C ALA A 29 2.66 25.03 -4.96
N CYS A 30 3.25 24.29 -4.02
CA CYS A 30 3.05 24.51 -2.60
C CYS A 30 4.33 25.07 -1.95
N LYS A 31 4.24 26.29 -1.42
CA LYS A 31 5.39 27.01 -0.86
C LYS A 31 5.38 26.90 0.66
N PHE A 32 6.23 26.03 1.19
CA PHE A 32 6.49 25.93 2.64
C PHE A 32 7.88 26.44 3.06
N LEU A 33 8.81 26.61 2.11
CA LEU A 33 10.14 27.15 2.38
C LEU A 33 10.18 28.68 2.19
N SER A 34 10.80 29.37 3.13
CA SER A 34 11.10 30.81 3.10
C SER A 34 12.14 31.16 2.03
N ALA A 35 12.39 32.47 1.84
CA ALA A 35 13.42 32.94 0.91
C ALA A 35 14.85 32.49 1.28
N GLY A 36 15.09 32.18 2.56
CA GLY A 36 16.35 31.63 3.04
C GLY A 36 16.49 30.12 2.90
N GLY A 37 15.49 29.43 2.32
CA GLY A 37 15.49 27.98 2.15
C GLY A 37 15.04 27.19 3.39
N TRP A 38 14.57 27.85 4.44
CA TRP A 38 14.11 27.23 5.67
C TRP A 38 12.59 27.10 5.72
N GLY A 39 12.09 26.01 6.30
CA GLY A 39 10.67 25.78 6.63
C GLY A 39 10.54 24.73 7.72
N SER A 40 9.31 24.46 8.17
CA SER A 40 9.03 23.45 9.19
C SER A 40 8.45 22.17 8.59
N ILE A 41 8.60 21.04 9.30
CA ILE A 41 7.94 19.78 8.92
C ILE A 41 6.41 19.96 8.90
N SER A 42 5.83 20.73 9.83
CA SER A 42 4.40 21.03 9.85
C SER A 42 3.93 21.75 8.58
N ASP A 43 4.71 22.69 8.06
CA ASP A 43 4.37 23.36 6.80
C ASP A 43 4.54 22.42 5.60
N ALA A 44 5.50 21.49 5.64
CA ALA A 44 5.66 20.45 4.63
C ALA A 44 4.46 19.50 4.60
N ILE A 45 4.02 19.01 5.77
CA ILE A 45 2.81 18.19 5.93
C ILE A 45 1.59 18.92 5.37
N THR A 46 1.39 20.18 5.75
CA THR A 46 0.27 21.00 5.24
C THR A 46 0.30 21.11 3.71
N CYS A 47 1.49 21.25 3.12
CA CYS A 47 1.63 21.31 1.68
C CYS A 47 1.33 19.99 0.96
N LEU A 48 1.73 18.87 1.56
CA LEU A 48 1.50 17.54 1.01
C LEU A 48 0.03 17.12 1.16
N ASP A 49 -0.60 17.43 2.29
CA ASP A 49 -2.03 17.24 2.52
C ASP A 49 -2.88 18.03 1.50
N TYR A 50 -2.53 19.30 1.26
CA TYR A 50 -3.14 20.09 0.19
C TYR A 50 -2.93 19.47 -1.20
N ALA A 51 -1.73 18.94 -1.49
CA ALA A 51 -1.46 18.29 -2.77
C ALA A 51 -2.32 17.03 -2.95
N LEU A 52 -2.51 16.24 -1.89
CA LEU A 52 -3.40 15.08 -1.88
C LEU A 52 -4.87 15.49 -2.09
N GLU A 53 -5.36 16.50 -1.35
CA GLU A 53 -6.74 17.01 -1.49
C GLU A 53 -7.04 17.46 -2.92
N MET A 54 -6.04 18.07 -3.58
CA MET A 54 -6.17 18.56 -4.95
C MET A 54 -5.90 17.48 -6.01
N GLY A 55 -5.70 16.22 -5.62
CA GLY A 55 -5.54 15.08 -6.52
C GLY A 55 -4.19 15.02 -7.23
N ALA A 56 -3.12 15.53 -6.63
CA ALA A 56 -1.78 15.41 -7.20
C ALA A 56 -1.33 13.94 -7.19
N THR A 57 -0.98 13.40 -8.35
CA THR A 57 -0.48 12.02 -8.51
C THR A 57 1.00 11.88 -8.13
N ILE A 58 1.76 12.97 -8.17
CA ILE A 58 3.20 12.98 -7.87
C ILE A 58 3.55 14.21 -7.04
N THR A 59 4.38 14.03 -6.03
CA THR A 59 5.06 15.14 -5.33
C THR A 59 6.58 15.06 -5.53
N SER A 60 7.21 16.22 -5.79
CA SER A 60 8.66 16.35 -5.95
C SER A 60 9.23 17.12 -4.75
N ASN A 61 9.95 16.39 -3.90
CA ASN A 61 10.35 16.80 -2.56
C ASN A 61 11.85 17.06 -2.48
N SER A 62 12.27 18.19 -3.07
CA SER A 62 13.67 18.65 -3.09
C SER A 62 14.11 19.33 -1.78
N TRP A 63 13.80 18.73 -0.64
CA TRP A 63 14.09 19.22 0.70
C TRP A 63 14.45 18.05 1.63
N GLY A 64 15.05 18.35 2.77
CA GLY A 64 15.38 17.33 3.76
C GLY A 64 15.96 17.95 5.02
N GLY A 65 15.98 17.14 6.09
CA GLY A 65 16.45 17.54 7.41
C GLY A 65 15.45 17.24 8.52
N GLY A 66 15.92 17.35 9.76
CA GLY A 66 15.18 16.85 10.93
C GLY A 66 15.34 15.34 11.12
N GLY A 67 14.56 14.77 12.03
CA GLY A 67 14.49 13.33 12.27
C GLY A 67 13.17 12.74 11.78
N PHE A 68 12.95 11.46 12.10
CA PHE A 68 11.68 10.80 11.84
C PHE A 68 10.52 11.57 12.48
N SER A 69 9.47 11.80 11.71
CA SER A 69 8.19 12.35 12.17
C SER A 69 7.08 11.33 11.91
N GLN A 70 6.37 10.94 12.98
CA GLN A 70 5.21 10.05 12.85
C GLN A 70 4.10 10.70 12.03
N ALA A 71 3.87 12.01 12.20
CA ALA A 71 2.85 12.73 11.43
C ALA A 71 3.13 12.71 9.92
N MET A 72 4.39 12.86 9.51
CA MET A 72 4.77 12.72 8.10
C MET A 72 4.67 11.27 7.63
N SER A 73 5.03 10.29 8.47
CA SER A 73 4.82 8.86 8.16
C SER A 73 3.35 8.58 7.87
N ASN A 74 2.45 8.99 8.77
CA ASN A 74 1.00 8.79 8.60
C ASN A 74 0.47 9.47 7.33
N LEU A 75 1.00 10.65 6.98
CA LEU A 75 0.62 11.32 5.74
C LEU A 75 1.07 10.54 4.50
N LEU A 76 2.27 9.94 4.55
CA LEU A 76 2.77 9.07 3.48
C LEU A 76 1.95 7.78 3.39
N ASP A 77 1.44 7.24 4.49
CA ASP A 77 0.46 6.13 4.45
C ASP A 77 -0.81 6.54 3.68
N VAL A 78 -1.35 7.74 3.96
CA VAL A 78 -2.52 8.27 3.23
C VAL A 78 -2.18 8.50 1.75
N ALA A 79 -1.01 9.07 1.45
CA ALA A 79 -0.56 9.27 0.08
C ALA A 79 -0.43 7.94 -0.68
N GLN A 80 0.06 6.90 -0.01
CA GLN A 80 0.20 5.56 -0.57
C GLN A 80 -1.15 4.94 -0.89
N GLN A 81 -2.12 5.07 -0.01
CA GLN A 81 -3.49 4.60 -0.23
C GLN A 81 -4.18 5.32 -1.40
N ASN A 82 -3.78 6.57 -1.68
CA ASN A 82 -4.27 7.35 -2.82
C ASN A 82 -3.43 7.17 -4.10
N GLY A 83 -2.46 6.26 -4.10
CA GLY A 83 -1.62 5.97 -5.26
C GLY A 83 -0.69 7.10 -5.67
N GLN A 84 -0.34 8.02 -4.76
CA GLN A 84 0.57 9.13 -5.04
C GLN A 84 2.03 8.67 -4.98
N ILE A 85 2.86 9.09 -5.93
CA ILE A 85 4.32 8.90 -5.88
C ILE A 85 4.99 10.05 -5.14
N PHE A 86 5.87 9.73 -4.19
CA PHE A 86 6.61 10.69 -3.38
C PHE A 86 8.10 10.65 -3.73
N VAL A 87 8.56 11.55 -4.60
CA VAL A 87 9.98 11.58 -5.01
C VAL A 87 10.77 12.48 -4.07
N ALA A 88 11.81 11.97 -3.42
CA ALA A 88 12.58 12.67 -2.39
C ALA A 88 14.08 12.76 -2.72
N ALA A 89 14.70 13.89 -2.36
CA ALA A 89 16.15 14.06 -2.47
C ALA A 89 16.88 13.24 -1.40
N ALA A 90 17.94 12.49 -1.77
CA ALA A 90 18.69 11.67 -0.81
C ALA A 90 19.51 12.47 0.21
N GLY A 91 19.79 13.75 -0.06
CA GLY A 91 20.63 14.62 0.78
C GLY A 91 21.95 15.02 0.09
N ASN A 92 22.67 15.99 0.68
CA ASN A 92 23.87 16.60 0.09
C ASN A 92 25.10 16.59 1.03
N SER A 93 25.16 15.64 1.97
CA SER A 93 26.21 15.53 2.99
C SER A 93 27.26 14.47 2.71
N ALA A 94 27.23 13.82 1.54
CA ALA A 94 28.13 12.72 1.18
C ALA A 94 28.12 11.54 2.19
N SER A 95 26.98 11.33 2.85
CA SER A 95 26.79 10.31 3.90
C SER A 95 26.02 9.09 3.39
N ASN A 96 26.14 7.97 4.11
CA ASN A 96 25.39 6.75 3.86
C ASN A 96 24.08 6.76 4.67
N ASN A 97 22.94 6.85 3.99
CA ASN A 97 21.61 6.91 4.58
C ASN A 97 21.17 5.58 5.24
N ASP A 98 21.84 4.46 4.95
CA ASP A 98 21.61 3.19 5.66
C ASP A 98 22.17 3.25 7.09
N GLN A 99 23.14 4.14 7.34
CA GLN A 99 23.74 4.36 8.66
C GLN A 99 23.16 5.60 9.36
N ASP A 100 23.02 6.68 8.59
CA ASP A 100 22.52 7.98 9.05
C ASP A 100 21.28 8.37 8.23
N PRO A 101 20.07 7.91 8.61
CA PRO A 101 18.85 8.13 7.83
C PRO A 101 18.58 9.62 7.55
N HIS A 102 18.26 9.92 6.29
CA HIS A 102 17.89 11.25 5.83
C HIS A 102 16.39 11.30 5.56
N TYR A 103 15.67 12.18 6.26
CA TYR A 103 14.24 12.36 6.04
C TYR A 103 13.96 13.56 5.10
N PRO A 104 13.03 13.41 4.14
CA PRO A 104 12.04 12.33 4.03
C PRO A 104 12.46 11.12 3.16
N SER A 105 13.66 11.08 2.59
CA SER A 105 14.05 10.00 1.65
C SER A 105 14.13 8.61 2.28
N SER A 106 14.39 8.51 3.58
CA SER A 106 14.51 7.23 4.30
C SER A 106 13.20 6.74 4.92
N TYR A 107 12.06 7.33 4.57
CA TYR A 107 10.76 6.78 4.98
C TYR A 107 10.50 5.45 4.27
N PRO A 108 10.07 4.39 4.98
CA PRO A 108 10.02 3.02 4.44
C PRO A 108 8.73 2.74 3.63
N HIS A 109 8.09 3.76 3.06
CA HIS A 109 6.84 3.59 2.31
C HIS A 109 7.16 3.29 0.85
N ASP A 110 6.41 2.38 0.21
CA ASP A 110 6.68 1.91 -1.15
C ASP A 110 6.61 3.03 -2.20
N ILE A 111 5.79 4.05 -1.92
CA ILE A 111 5.66 5.24 -2.79
C ILE A 111 6.84 6.22 -2.70
N VAL A 112 7.73 6.08 -1.71
CA VAL A 112 8.89 6.96 -1.56
C VAL A 112 9.96 6.54 -2.57
N VAL A 113 10.40 7.48 -3.39
CA VAL A 113 11.49 7.30 -4.36
C VAL A 113 12.65 8.21 -4.00
N ALA A 114 13.67 7.66 -3.35
CA ALA A 114 14.86 8.35 -2.90
C ALA A 114 15.90 8.47 -4.03
N VAL A 115 16.31 9.70 -4.33
CA VAL A 115 17.11 10.02 -5.53
C VAL A 115 18.48 10.58 -5.16
N ALA A 116 19.53 9.83 -5.54
CA ALA A 116 20.92 10.27 -5.53
C ALA A 116 21.23 11.19 -6.73
N SER A 117 22.27 12.01 -6.60
CA SER A 117 22.74 12.91 -7.65
C SER A 117 23.89 12.29 -8.42
N THR A 118 23.82 12.31 -9.75
CA THR A 118 24.92 11.95 -10.64
C THR A 118 25.48 13.16 -11.40
N THR A 119 26.70 12.99 -11.92
CA THR A 119 27.40 13.98 -12.76
C THR A 119 27.24 13.66 -14.24
N ILE A 120 27.68 14.59 -15.11
CA ILE A 120 27.73 14.39 -16.57
C ILE A 120 28.67 13.25 -16.99
N SER A 121 29.60 12.84 -16.11
CA SER A 121 30.50 11.72 -16.34
C SER A 121 29.94 10.39 -15.81
N ASP A 122 28.65 10.34 -15.49
CA ASP A 122 27.95 9.17 -14.94
C ASP A 122 28.61 8.61 -13.66
N THR A 123 29.14 9.51 -12.83
CA THR A 123 29.60 9.22 -11.48
C THR A 123 28.63 9.76 -10.44
N LEU A 124 28.63 9.19 -9.24
CA LEU A 124 27.97 9.80 -8.09
C LEU A 124 28.55 11.20 -7.85
N SER A 125 27.70 12.20 -7.68
CA SER A 125 28.13 13.54 -7.31
C SER A 125 28.83 13.51 -5.95
N PHE A 126 29.96 14.21 -5.80
CA PHE A 126 30.78 14.16 -4.59
C PHE A 126 30.04 14.55 -3.30
N PHE A 127 28.93 15.31 -3.41
CA PHE A 127 28.09 15.72 -2.30
C PHE A 127 26.91 14.78 -2.04
N SER A 128 26.56 13.88 -2.98
CA SER A 128 25.33 13.10 -2.89
C SER A 128 25.40 12.15 -1.71
N CYS A 129 24.33 12.11 -0.91
CA CYS A 129 24.09 10.94 -0.08
C CYS A 129 23.72 9.73 -0.94
N TYR A 130 23.91 8.55 -0.37
CA TYR A 130 23.67 7.24 -1.00
C TYR A 130 23.19 6.25 0.07
N GLY A 131 22.78 5.05 -0.32
CA GLY A 131 22.31 4.00 0.58
C GLY A 131 21.90 2.78 -0.22
N ALA A 132 22.50 1.63 0.05
CA ALA A 132 22.28 0.40 -0.69
C ALA A 132 20.83 -0.10 -0.55
N THR A 133 20.17 0.22 0.57
CA THR A 133 18.78 -0.14 0.83
C THR A 133 17.85 1.07 0.97
N SER A 134 18.38 2.25 1.30
CA SER A 134 17.60 3.46 1.56
C SER A 134 17.58 4.50 0.43
N VAL A 135 18.33 4.30 -0.65
CA VAL A 135 18.33 5.19 -1.83
C VAL A 135 18.10 4.39 -3.10
N ASP A 136 17.03 4.70 -3.84
CA ASP A 136 16.56 3.82 -4.90
C ASP A 136 17.40 3.89 -6.18
N LEU A 137 17.71 5.10 -6.66
CA LEU A 137 18.39 5.33 -7.94
C LEU A 137 19.14 6.66 -7.99
N GLY A 138 20.00 6.82 -9.00
CA GLY A 138 20.62 8.10 -9.35
C GLY A 138 19.88 8.86 -10.46
N ALA A 139 19.98 10.18 -10.47
CA ALA A 139 19.60 11.01 -11.61
C ALA A 139 20.50 12.26 -11.73
N PRO A 140 20.56 12.92 -12.90
CA PRO A 140 21.40 14.09 -13.09
C PRO A 140 21.12 15.19 -12.07
N GLY A 141 22.11 15.52 -11.24
CA GLY A 141 21.98 16.53 -10.19
C GLY A 141 23.17 17.48 -10.05
N SER A 142 24.24 17.30 -10.84
CA SER A 142 25.35 18.26 -10.90
C SER A 142 25.30 19.15 -12.13
N ASN A 143 25.46 20.45 -11.93
CA ASN A 143 25.48 21.48 -12.98
C ASN A 143 24.24 21.45 -13.88
N ILE A 144 23.06 21.36 -13.26
CA ILE A 144 21.78 21.31 -13.96
C ILE A 144 21.33 22.71 -14.31
N TRP A 145 21.22 22.98 -15.62
CA TRP A 145 20.72 24.24 -16.16
C TRP A 145 19.19 24.27 -16.18
N SER A 146 18.57 25.21 -15.49
CA SER A 146 17.10 25.34 -15.44
C SER A 146 16.65 26.77 -15.10
N THR A 147 15.33 26.99 -15.08
CA THR A 147 14.69 28.29 -14.86
C THR A 147 14.89 28.84 -13.45
N ILE A 148 15.10 30.14 -13.30
CA ILE A 148 15.06 30.84 -12.01
C ILE A 148 14.09 32.04 -12.10
N PRO A 149 13.65 32.61 -10.95
CA PRO A 149 12.79 33.79 -10.98
C PRO A 149 13.41 34.97 -11.75
N GLY A 150 12.57 35.81 -12.35
CA GLY A 150 13.03 36.99 -13.09
C GLY A 150 13.31 36.76 -14.57
N ASN A 151 12.70 35.74 -15.18
CA ASN A 151 12.88 35.38 -16.60
C ASN A 151 14.35 35.07 -16.95
N ASP A 152 14.99 34.27 -16.10
CA ASP A 152 16.41 33.94 -16.20
C ASP A 152 16.66 32.45 -15.95
N TYR A 153 17.90 32.01 -16.16
CA TYR A 153 18.33 30.63 -16.09
C TYR A 153 19.65 30.51 -15.35
N SER A 154 19.85 29.41 -14.63
CA SER A 154 21.11 29.18 -13.91
C SER A 154 21.42 27.71 -13.74
N SER A 155 22.70 27.42 -13.50
CA SER A 155 23.22 26.10 -13.20
C SER A 155 23.25 25.91 -11.68
N LEU A 156 22.54 24.89 -11.18
CA LEU A 156 22.55 24.49 -9.78
C LEU A 156 22.99 23.03 -9.63
N SER A 157 23.50 22.68 -8.44
CA SER A 157 23.90 21.31 -8.10
C SER A 157 23.29 20.88 -6.78
N GLY A 158 22.80 19.64 -6.73
CA GLY A 158 22.23 19.03 -5.53
C GLY A 158 21.36 17.81 -5.89
N THR A 159 21.12 16.92 -4.92
CA THR A 159 20.05 15.91 -5.04
C THR A 159 18.70 16.56 -5.28
N SER A 160 18.49 17.80 -4.80
CA SER A 160 17.36 18.67 -5.15
C SER A 160 17.16 18.88 -6.65
N MET A 161 18.21 18.78 -7.49
CA MET A 161 18.13 18.87 -8.95
C MET A 161 17.94 17.50 -9.61
N ALA A 162 18.34 16.42 -8.94
CA ALA A 162 18.10 15.05 -9.39
C ALA A 162 16.62 14.63 -9.22
N THR A 163 16.03 14.93 -8.05
CA THR A 163 14.62 14.66 -7.72
C THR A 163 13.62 15.09 -8.81
N PRO A 164 13.65 16.31 -9.36
CA PRO A 164 12.70 16.73 -10.39
C PRO A 164 12.88 16.02 -11.75
N HIS A 165 14.05 15.46 -12.06
CA HIS A 165 14.19 14.61 -13.25
C HIS A 165 13.36 13.33 -13.09
N VAL A 166 13.45 12.68 -11.92
CA VAL A 166 12.70 11.46 -11.62
C VAL A 166 11.20 11.74 -11.50
N ALA A 167 10.80 12.82 -10.83
CA ALA A 167 9.39 13.24 -10.79
C ALA A 167 8.84 13.55 -12.19
N GLY A 168 9.67 14.15 -13.05
CA GLY A 168 9.33 14.36 -14.46
C GLY A 168 9.13 13.03 -15.21
N ALA A 169 9.96 12.03 -14.97
CA ALA A 169 9.82 10.71 -15.58
C ALA A 169 8.49 10.05 -15.19
N PHE A 170 8.14 10.06 -13.91
CA PHE A 170 6.84 9.55 -13.45
C PHE A 170 5.67 10.29 -14.09
N ALA A 171 5.74 11.60 -14.26
CA ALA A 171 4.67 12.36 -14.92
C ALA A 171 4.49 11.93 -16.38
N MET A 172 5.58 11.63 -17.09
CA MET A 172 5.53 11.08 -18.45
C MET A 172 4.96 9.65 -18.45
N MET A 173 5.33 8.82 -17.49
CA MET A 173 4.83 7.45 -17.34
C MET A 173 3.32 7.43 -17.07
N TYR A 174 2.80 8.28 -16.19
CA TYR A 174 1.35 8.43 -15.98
C TYR A 174 0.61 8.95 -17.22
N ALA A 175 1.27 9.72 -18.09
CA ALA A 175 0.67 10.14 -19.35
C ALA A 175 0.51 8.96 -20.33
N VAL A 176 1.37 7.93 -20.23
CA VAL A 176 1.34 6.72 -21.05
C VAL A 176 0.45 5.63 -20.44
N SER A 177 0.53 5.44 -19.12
CA SER A 177 -0.27 4.47 -18.36
C SER A 177 -0.97 5.16 -17.18
N PRO A 178 -2.13 5.82 -17.39
CA PRO A 178 -2.80 6.61 -16.37
C PRO A 178 -3.39 5.81 -15.20
N LEU A 179 -3.60 4.50 -15.39
CA LEU A 179 -4.19 3.60 -14.40
C LEU A 179 -3.13 2.78 -13.64
N ALA A 180 -1.86 2.86 -14.05
CA ALA A 180 -0.80 2.10 -13.41
C ALA A 180 -0.61 2.52 -11.95
N SER A 181 -0.46 1.51 -11.08
CA SER A 181 -0.18 1.76 -9.66
C SER A 181 1.19 2.40 -9.43
N ALA A 182 1.30 3.25 -8.40
CA ALA A 182 2.56 3.89 -8.01
C ALA A 182 3.71 2.90 -7.75
N PRO A 183 3.51 1.78 -7.01
CA PRO A 183 4.55 0.76 -6.83
C PRO A 183 5.03 0.13 -8.14
N PHE A 184 4.11 -0.16 -9.06
CA PHE A 184 4.46 -0.69 -10.38
C PHE A 184 5.33 0.29 -11.17
N LEU A 185 4.93 1.57 -11.25
CA LEU A 185 5.73 2.58 -11.94
C LEU A 185 7.12 2.73 -11.30
N LYS A 186 7.21 2.70 -9.96
CA LYS A 186 8.50 2.71 -9.26
C LYS A 186 9.36 1.53 -9.70
N GLN A 187 8.83 0.31 -9.69
CA GLN A 187 9.55 -0.89 -10.12
C GLN A 187 10.04 -0.77 -11.57
N VAL A 188 9.23 -0.22 -12.47
CA VAL A 188 9.64 0.02 -13.86
C VAL A 188 10.83 0.97 -13.90
N VAL A 189 10.77 2.12 -13.20
CA VAL A 189 11.89 3.08 -13.15
C VAL A 189 13.17 2.45 -12.62
N LEU A 190 13.09 1.62 -11.58
CA LEU A 190 14.26 0.96 -10.98
C LEU A 190 14.81 -0.16 -11.86
N SER A 191 13.95 -0.88 -12.58
CA SER A 191 14.39 -1.98 -13.46
C SER A 191 14.90 -1.51 -14.81
N SER A 192 14.36 -0.42 -15.36
CA SER A 192 14.70 0.09 -16.70
C SER A 192 15.89 1.05 -16.73
N GLY A 193 16.34 1.56 -15.58
CA GLY A 193 17.45 2.52 -15.53
C GLY A 193 18.76 1.99 -16.13
N GLN A 194 19.62 2.92 -16.54
CA GLN A 194 20.94 2.62 -17.08
C GLN A 194 21.89 2.20 -15.94
N PRO A 195 22.45 0.98 -15.95
CA PRO A 195 23.41 0.55 -14.92
C PRO A 195 24.66 1.42 -14.95
N LEU A 196 25.11 1.85 -13.76
CA LEU A 196 26.35 2.61 -13.58
C LEU A 196 27.21 1.97 -12.49
N ASP A 197 28.47 1.67 -12.79
CA ASP A 197 29.43 1.15 -11.81
C ASP A 197 29.53 2.03 -10.55
N ALA A 198 29.35 3.34 -10.72
CA ALA A 198 29.41 4.30 -9.62
C ALA A 198 28.20 4.25 -8.67
N LEU A 199 27.13 3.54 -9.02
CA LEU A 199 25.91 3.39 -8.23
C LEU A 199 25.69 1.95 -7.73
N ASP A 200 26.41 0.99 -8.32
CA ASP A 200 26.36 -0.43 -7.94
C ASP A 200 26.74 -0.62 -6.47
N GLY A 201 25.91 -1.37 -5.73
CA GLY A 201 26.09 -1.62 -4.31
C GLY A 201 25.93 -0.41 -3.38
N ILE A 202 25.60 0.78 -3.88
CA ILE A 202 25.38 2.00 -3.07
C ILE A 202 24.00 2.64 -3.28
N THR A 203 23.19 2.08 -4.18
CA THR A 203 21.77 2.37 -4.37
C THR A 203 21.03 1.06 -4.67
N VAL A 204 19.73 0.99 -4.40
CA VAL A 204 18.91 -0.24 -4.59
C VAL A 204 19.00 -0.75 -6.03
N SER A 205 18.87 0.15 -7.01
CA SER A 205 18.87 -0.23 -8.43
C SER A 205 20.26 -0.38 -9.05
N GLY A 206 21.28 0.25 -8.46
CA GLY A 206 22.60 0.41 -9.10
C GLY A 206 22.55 1.21 -10.41
N LYS A 207 21.47 1.97 -10.65
CA LYS A 207 21.15 2.54 -11.96
C LYS A 207 20.87 4.04 -11.88
N ARG A 208 21.14 4.70 -13.00
CA ARG A 208 20.69 6.07 -13.25
C ARG A 208 19.39 6.04 -14.04
N LEU A 209 18.49 6.97 -13.76
CA LEU A 209 17.25 7.19 -14.50
C LEU A 209 17.46 7.12 -16.02
N ASP A 210 16.60 6.36 -16.69
CA ASP A 210 16.45 6.33 -18.14
C ASP A 210 14.96 6.38 -18.49
N VAL A 211 14.49 7.53 -18.97
CA VAL A 211 13.07 7.76 -19.26
C VAL A 211 12.62 6.98 -20.48
N ALA A 212 13.48 6.86 -21.51
CA ALA A 212 13.12 6.14 -22.73
C ALA A 212 12.92 4.66 -22.44
N ALA A 213 13.87 4.05 -21.73
CA ALA A 213 13.77 2.65 -21.31
C ALA A 213 12.56 2.40 -20.40
N ALA A 214 12.21 3.35 -19.52
CA ALA A 214 11.01 3.23 -18.68
C ALA A 214 9.72 3.21 -19.50
N ILE A 215 9.59 4.10 -20.49
CA ILE A 215 8.41 4.14 -21.39
C ILE A 215 8.34 2.89 -22.28
N GLU A 216 9.49 2.39 -22.76
CA GLU A 216 9.55 1.14 -23.52
C GLU A 216 9.14 -0.06 -22.66
N ALA A 217 9.60 -0.13 -21.41
CA ALA A 217 9.24 -1.19 -20.46
C ALA A 217 7.74 -1.20 -20.12
N LEU A 218 7.08 -0.03 -20.04
CA LEU A 218 5.63 0.06 -19.90
C LEU A 218 4.86 -0.46 -21.14
N SER A 219 5.51 -0.45 -22.30
CA SER A 219 4.90 -0.83 -23.58
C SER A 219 5.20 -2.27 -24.00
N ALA A 220 6.14 -2.95 -23.31
CA ALA A 220 6.55 -4.30 -23.60
C ALA A 220 5.76 -5.31 -22.75
N PRO A 221 5.41 -6.50 -23.27
CA PRO A 221 4.97 -7.62 -22.44
C PRO A 221 6.06 -7.92 -21.39
N PRO A 222 5.70 -8.14 -20.12
CA PRO A 222 6.70 -8.24 -19.06
C PRO A 222 7.67 -9.39 -19.32
N ALA A 223 8.97 -9.09 -19.29
CA ALA A 223 10.00 -10.11 -19.24
C ALA A 223 10.02 -10.75 -17.83
N PRO A 224 10.23 -12.06 -17.70
CA PRO A 224 10.31 -12.71 -16.40
C PRO A 224 11.52 -12.18 -15.61
N THR A 225 11.26 -11.47 -14.51
CA THR A 225 12.29 -10.92 -13.61
C THR A 225 12.78 -11.97 -12.61
N THR A 226 14.10 -12.08 -12.44
CA THR A 226 14.79 -13.02 -11.53
C THR A 226 15.01 -12.47 -10.12
N THR A 227 14.14 -11.57 -9.65
CA THR A 227 14.20 -11.03 -8.28
C THR A 227 12.78 -10.89 -7.79
N PRO A 228 12.35 -11.68 -6.79
CA PRO A 228 11.00 -11.56 -6.24
C PRO A 228 10.75 -10.14 -5.75
N PRO A 229 9.57 -9.54 -6.03
CA PRO A 229 9.21 -8.24 -5.48
C PRO A 229 9.12 -8.31 -3.95
N ALA A 230 9.26 -7.16 -3.28
CA ALA A 230 8.76 -7.01 -1.91
C ALA A 230 7.30 -7.52 -1.88
N GLN A 231 6.99 -8.35 -0.88
CA GLN A 231 5.79 -9.19 -0.75
C GLN A 231 4.56 -8.68 -1.55
N PRO A 232 3.98 -9.50 -2.45
CA PRO A 232 2.88 -9.04 -3.29
C PRO A 232 1.68 -8.60 -2.45
N LEU A 233 1.12 -7.41 -2.76
CA LEU A 233 -0.09 -6.86 -2.13
C LEU A 233 -1.32 -7.79 -2.25
N THR A 234 -1.26 -8.73 -3.20
CA THR A 234 -2.23 -9.78 -3.45
C THR A 234 -1.55 -11.15 -3.30
N PRO A 235 -1.25 -11.62 -2.07
CA PRO A 235 -0.57 -12.89 -1.91
C PRO A 235 -1.46 -13.97 -2.53
N THR A 236 -0.96 -14.63 -3.56
CA THR A 236 -1.68 -15.65 -4.33
C THR A 236 -0.68 -16.61 -4.95
N GLU A 237 -0.98 -17.90 -4.82
CA GLU A 237 -0.24 -19.01 -5.40
C GLU A 237 -1.18 -19.87 -6.24
N THR A 238 -0.68 -20.31 -7.37
CA THR A 238 -1.26 -21.17 -8.37
C THR A 238 -0.53 -22.51 -8.31
N PHE A 239 -1.29 -23.58 -8.19
CA PHE A 239 -0.72 -24.92 -8.23
C PHE A 239 -1.28 -25.65 -9.44
N GLY A 240 -0.41 -26.33 -10.17
CA GLY A 240 -0.77 -27.33 -11.16
C GLY A 240 -1.22 -28.66 -10.54
N SER A 241 -1.13 -29.70 -11.37
CA SER A 241 -1.70 -31.02 -11.06
C SER A 241 -0.93 -31.85 -10.04
N SER A 242 0.30 -31.47 -9.68
CA SER A 242 1.21 -32.34 -8.92
C SER A 242 2.22 -31.61 -8.03
N ASP A 243 2.02 -30.33 -7.80
CA ASP A 243 2.94 -29.40 -7.13
C ASP A 243 2.34 -28.79 -5.86
N PHE A 244 1.21 -29.30 -5.37
CA PHE A 244 0.63 -28.81 -4.13
C PHE A 244 1.44 -29.27 -2.91
N ASP A 245 2.15 -28.33 -2.32
CA ASP A 245 3.11 -28.56 -1.22
C ASP A 245 2.64 -28.00 0.13
N LEU A 246 1.43 -27.42 0.20
CA LEU A 246 0.84 -26.93 1.46
C LEU A 246 0.15 -28.03 2.29
N SER A 247 0.35 -29.31 1.98
CA SER A 247 -0.24 -30.41 2.75
C SER A 247 0.31 -30.44 4.18
N ASP A 248 -0.55 -30.73 5.16
CA ASP A 248 -0.20 -30.75 6.60
C ASP A 248 0.36 -29.41 7.15
N THR A 249 -0.14 -28.29 6.60
CA THR A 249 0.27 -26.93 6.99
C THR A 249 -0.91 -26.05 7.40
N VAL A 250 -0.55 -24.94 8.05
CA VAL A 250 -1.40 -23.77 8.24
C VAL A 250 -0.73 -22.56 7.63
N LEU A 251 -1.41 -21.92 6.69
CA LEU A 251 -1.01 -20.67 6.07
C LEU A 251 -1.79 -19.52 6.71
N THR A 252 -1.08 -18.57 7.31
CA THR A 252 -1.67 -17.43 8.02
C THR A 252 -1.43 -16.14 7.24
N PHE A 253 -2.50 -15.39 7.00
CA PHE A 253 -2.50 -14.07 6.39
C PHE A 253 -2.80 -13.00 7.44
N THR A 254 -1.88 -12.07 7.63
CA THR A 254 -2.03 -10.95 8.55
C THR A 254 -2.14 -9.64 7.77
N PRO A 255 -3.18 -8.82 8.00
CA PRO A 255 -3.32 -7.53 7.33
C PRO A 255 -2.07 -6.64 7.49
N GLN A 256 -1.63 -6.02 6.40
CA GLN A 256 -0.58 -5.00 6.36
C GLN A 256 -1.21 -3.68 5.91
N GLY A 257 -1.98 -3.06 6.82
CA GLY A 257 -2.80 -1.89 6.49
C GLY A 257 -4.08 -2.27 5.74
N ILE A 258 -4.50 -1.44 4.78
CA ILE A 258 -5.79 -1.59 4.08
C ILE A 258 -5.70 -2.34 2.74
N SER A 259 -4.50 -2.53 2.19
CA SER A 259 -4.29 -2.95 0.79
C SER A 259 -3.49 -4.24 0.63
N GLY A 260 -3.06 -4.88 1.71
CA GLY A 260 -2.17 -6.03 1.60
C GLY A 260 -2.22 -6.97 2.79
N TYR A 261 -1.67 -8.16 2.58
CA TYR A 261 -1.54 -9.22 3.57
C TYR A 261 -0.11 -9.75 3.55
N ALA A 262 0.48 -9.93 4.73
CA ALA A 262 1.68 -10.74 4.88
C ALA A 262 1.25 -12.19 5.12
N SER A 263 1.89 -13.13 4.45
CA SER A 263 1.62 -14.56 4.61
C SER A 263 2.79 -15.24 5.32
N CYS A 264 2.47 -16.20 6.20
CA CYS A 264 3.46 -17.10 6.74
C CYS A 264 2.90 -18.51 6.95
N ILE A 265 3.75 -19.52 6.81
CA ILE A 265 3.37 -20.92 6.95
C ILE A 265 3.91 -21.56 8.22
N THR A 266 3.13 -22.45 8.82
CA THR A 266 3.56 -23.37 9.87
C THR A 266 3.22 -24.80 9.47
N SER A 267 4.15 -25.73 9.67
CA SER A 267 4.01 -27.14 9.29
C SER A 267 3.61 -28.03 10.47
N GLU A 268 3.49 -29.34 10.21
CA GLU A 268 3.23 -30.42 11.17
C GLU A 268 1.81 -30.42 11.77
N VAL A 269 0.83 -29.93 11.01
CA VAL A 269 -0.57 -29.99 11.39
C VAL A 269 -1.16 -31.33 10.99
N THR A 270 -1.64 -32.11 11.96
CA THR A 270 -2.16 -33.47 11.75
C THR A 270 -3.69 -33.56 11.86
N ASP A 271 -4.34 -32.51 12.35
CA ASP A 271 -5.80 -32.45 12.51
C ASP A 271 -6.29 -31.00 12.45
N TYR A 272 -7.60 -30.81 12.32
CA TYR A 272 -8.24 -29.51 12.21
C TYR A 272 -7.82 -28.55 13.32
N ILE A 273 -7.44 -27.32 12.95
CA ILE A 273 -7.11 -26.26 13.91
C ILE A 273 -8.33 -25.84 14.74
N ILE A 274 -9.53 -25.97 14.16
CA ILE A 274 -10.79 -25.80 14.86
C ILE A 274 -11.66 -27.01 14.53
N ASP A 275 -12.06 -27.78 15.55
CA ASP A 275 -12.97 -28.93 15.35
C ASP A 275 -14.24 -28.49 14.60
N PRO A 276 -14.59 -29.06 13.43
CA PRO A 276 -15.78 -28.67 12.67
C PRO A 276 -17.11 -29.13 13.32
N SER A 277 -17.08 -29.98 14.35
CA SER A 277 -18.30 -30.50 14.97
C SER A 277 -19.23 -29.37 15.48
N GLY A 278 -20.54 -29.60 15.34
CA GLY A 278 -21.56 -28.61 15.69
C GLY A 278 -21.71 -27.44 14.70
N GLY A 279 -20.97 -27.45 13.58
CA GLY A 279 -21.14 -26.49 12.49
C GLY A 279 -22.45 -26.70 11.70
N THR A 280 -22.87 -25.64 11.00
CA THR A 280 -24.02 -25.69 10.09
C THR A 280 -23.55 -26.15 8.73
N THR A 281 -24.06 -27.29 8.25
CA THR A 281 -23.80 -27.77 6.89
C THR A 281 -24.55 -26.93 5.86
N ILE A 282 -23.85 -26.56 4.79
CA ILE A 282 -24.34 -25.76 3.67
C ILE A 282 -23.96 -26.44 2.36
N LEU A 283 -24.62 -26.06 1.26
CA LEU A 283 -24.31 -26.55 -0.10
C LEU A 283 -24.37 -28.08 -0.27
N ASP A 284 -25.17 -28.78 0.54
CA ASP A 284 -25.33 -30.24 0.47
C ASP A 284 -25.85 -30.68 -0.92
N GLY A 285 -25.03 -31.45 -1.64
CA GLY A 285 -25.29 -31.88 -3.01
C GLY A 285 -25.33 -30.76 -4.06
N ILE A 286 -24.98 -29.52 -3.70
CA ILE A 286 -24.90 -28.38 -4.64
C ILE A 286 -23.49 -28.34 -5.23
N VAL A 287 -23.44 -28.39 -6.56
CA VAL A 287 -22.22 -28.18 -7.36
C VAL A 287 -22.28 -26.77 -7.95
N ASP A 288 -21.14 -26.09 -7.98
CA ASP A 288 -20.97 -24.72 -8.51
C ASP A 288 -21.96 -23.71 -7.92
N GLY A 289 -22.10 -23.71 -6.59
CA GLY A 289 -23.03 -22.82 -5.89
C GLY A 289 -22.37 -22.08 -4.73
N SER A 290 -23.06 -21.06 -4.24
CA SER A 290 -22.65 -20.28 -3.07
C SER A 290 -23.77 -20.12 -2.05
N HIS A 291 -23.39 -19.90 -0.80
CA HIS A 291 -24.31 -19.71 0.33
C HIS A 291 -23.86 -18.54 1.19
N ALA A 292 -24.76 -17.59 1.45
CA ALA A 292 -24.48 -16.45 2.31
C ALA A 292 -24.44 -16.87 3.79
N ILE A 293 -23.45 -16.38 4.52
CA ILE A 293 -23.28 -16.59 5.96
C ILE A 293 -23.14 -15.25 6.68
N SER A 294 -23.61 -15.18 7.92
CA SER A 294 -23.42 -14.01 8.79
C SER A 294 -22.14 -14.19 9.59
N LEU A 295 -21.23 -13.21 9.54
CA LEU A 295 -19.95 -13.30 10.23
C LEU A 295 -20.08 -13.11 11.75
N GLY A 296 -21.10 -12.38 12.19
CA GLY A 296 -21.31 -12.06 13.61
C GLY A 296 -20.42 -10.94 14.16
N PHE A 297 -19.46 -10.46 13.36
CA PHE A 297 -18.59 -9.32 13.67
C PHE A 297 -18.29 -8.51 12.40
N SER A 298 -17.65 -7.35 12.58
CA SER A 298 -17.13 -6.52 11.48
C SER A 298 -15.78 -7.07 11.03
N PHE A 299 -15.72 -7.67 9.85
CA PHE A 299 -14.51 -8.23 9.28
C PHE A 299 -13.88 -7.24 8.29
N PRO A 300 -12.68 -6.70 8.58
CA PRO A 300 -11.97 -5.86 7.63
C PRO A 300 -11.30 -6.71 6.54
N PHE A 301 -11.51 -6.36 5.28
CA PHE A 301 -10.91 -7.02 4.12
C PHE A 301 -10.71 -6.03 2.97
N TYR A 302 -9.45 -5.81 2.56
CA TYR A 302 -9.05 -4.86 1.51
C TYR A 302 -9.79 -3.51 1.58
N GLY A 303 -9.63 -2.81 2.70
CA GLY A 303 -10.18 -1.47 2.93
C GLY A 303 -11.70 -1.39 3.15
N ASN A 304 -12.39 -2.53 3.16
CA ASN A 304 -13.84 -2.61 3.36
C ASN A 304 -14.16 -3.39 4.64
N ILE A 305 -15.35 -3.17 5.19
CA ILE A 305 -15.83 -3.87 6.39
C ILE A 305 -17.06 -4.69 6.02
N TYR A 306 -17.01 -6.00 6.30
CA TYR A 306 -18.07 -6.94 5.99
C TYR A 306 -18.65 -7.55 7.26
N SER A 307 -19.98 -7.73 7.27
CA SER A 307 -20.69 -8.53 8.27
C SER A 307 -21.27 -9.83 7.68
N THR A 308 -21.11 -10.01 6.37
CA THR A 308 -21.66 -11.12 5.59
C THR A 308 -20.61 -11.57 4.60
N ALA A 309 -20.55 -12.87 4.34
CA ALA A 309 -19.70 -13.47 3.32
C ALA A 309 -20.47 -14.58 2.59
N TYR A 310 -19.99 -15.00 1.44
CA TYR A 310 -20.61 -16.06 0.64
C TYR A 310 -19.61 -17.19 0.46
N VAL A 311 -19.93 -18.35 1.02
CA VAL A 311 -19.10 -19.56 0.90
C VAL A 311 -19.44 -20.25 -0.42
N GLY A 312 -18.44 -20.54 -1.24
CA GLY A 312 -18.57 -21.29 -2.49
C GLY A 312 -18.30 -22.78 -2.33
N SER A 313 -18.95 -23.61 -3.15
CA SER A 313 -18.71 -25.05 -3.20
C SER A 313 -17.29 -25.39 -3.65
N ASN A 314 -16.69 -24.50 -4.43
CA ASN A 314 -15.39 -24.63 -5.10
C ASN A 314 -14.24 -24.05 -4.26
N GLY A 315 -14.34 -24.08 -2.93
CA GLY A 315 -13.22 -23.81 -2.02
C GLY A 315 -12.84 -22.34 -1.84
N TYR A 316 -13.79 -21.40 -2.01
CA TYR A 316 -13.58 -19.97 -1.81
C TYR A 316 -14.66 -19.31 -0.95
N ILE A 317 -14.38 -18.08 -0.51
CA ILE A 317 -15.30 -17.17 0.18
C ILE A 317 -15.25 -15.81 -0.53
N THR A 318 -16.39 -15.20 -0.82
CA THR A 318 -16.52 -13.87 -1.41
C THR A 318 -17.33 -12.94 -0.51
N PHE A 319 -17.27 -11.62 -0.72
CA PHE A 319 -17.85 -10.66 0.24
C PHE A 319 -19.01 -9.82 -0.30
N ASP A 320 -18.93 -9.36 -1.54
CA ASP A 320 -19.97 -8.48 -2.12
C ASP A 320 -21.19 -9.27 -2.59
N GLN A 321 -20.95 -10.42 -3.23
CA GLN A 321 -21.96 -11.31 -3.79
C GLN A 321 -21.45 -12.75 -3.85
N GLY A 322 -22.37 -13.70 -3.99
CA GLY A 322 -22.03 -15.09 -4.27
C GLY A 322 -21.41 -15.28 -5.65
N ASP A 323 -20.60 -16.32 -5.79
CA ASP A 323 -20.00 -16.75 -7.06
C ASP A 323 -20.43 -18.18 -7.40
N TYR A 324 -20.30 -18.55 -8.67
CA TYR A 324 -20.63 -19.85 -9.26
C TYR A 324 -19.47 -20.37 -10.13
N THR A 325 -18.35 -19.66 -10.16
CA THR A 325 -17.19 -20.05 -10.96
C THR A 325 -16.55 -21.31 -10.37
N TRP A 326 -16.14 -22.21 -11.25
CA TRP A 326 -15.52 -23.50 -10.92
C TRP A 326 -14.12 -23.63 -11.48
N TRP A 327 -13.81 -22.88 -12.54
CA TRP A 327 -12.51 -22.93 -13.19
C TRP A 327 -11.53 -21.91 -12.58
N PRO A 328 -10.41 -22.35 -11.99
CA PRO A 328 -9.51 -21.47 -11.24
C PRO A 328 -8.54 -20.75 -12.17
N THR A 329 -8.93 -19.56 -12.62
CA THR A 329 -8.07 -18.63 -13.36
C THR A 329 -7.78 -17.40 -12.51
N LEU A 330 -6.65 -16.75 -12.76
CA LEU A 330 -6.29 -15.50 -12.09
C LEU A 330 -7.34 -14.42 -12.35
N GLU A 331 -7.84 -14.30 -13.60
CA GLU A 331 -8.95 -13.40 -13.95
C GLU A 331 -10.19 -13.64 -13.06
N ALA A 332 -10.63 -14.90 -12.93
CA ALA A 332 -11.76 -15.23 -12.06
C ALA A 332 -11.47 -14.91 -10.58
N HIS A 333 -10.29 -15.29 -10.08
CA HIS A 333 -9.87 -15.03 -8.71
C HIS A 333 -9.86 -13.52 -8.40
N PHE A 334 -9.27 -12.72 -9.28
CA PHE A 334 -9.09 -11.30 -9.09
C PHE A 334 -10.31 -10.44 -9.44
N SER A 335 -11.27 -10.95 -10.21
CA SER A 335 -12.48 -10.21 -10.58
C SER A 335 -13.39 -9.78 -9.41
N MET A 336 -13.15 -10.29 -8.21
CA MET A 336 -13.94 -10.00 -7.02
C MET A 336 -13.14 -10.19 -5.73
N LYS A 337 -13.57 -9.52 -4.66
CA LYS A 337 -12.99 -9.70 -3.33
C LYS A 337 -13.20 -11.14 -2.88
N ARG A 338 -12.10 -11.89 -2.85
CA ARG A 338 -12.12 -13.34 -2.71
C ARG A 338 -11.02 -13.82 -1.78
N ILE A 339 -11.40 -14.76 -0.93
CA ILE A 339 -10.51 -15.62 -0.16
C ILE A 339 -10.58 -17.00 -0.83
N SER A 340 -9.54 -17.38 -1.54
CA SER A 340 -9.42 -18.69 -2.18
C SER A 340 -8.65 -19.61 -1.24
N ALA A 341 -9.35 -20.35 -0.40
CA ALA A 341 -8.72 -21.32 0.50
C ALA A 341 -8.18 -22.52 -0.30
N MET A 342 -8.91 -22.96 -1.31
CA MET A 342 -8.43 -23.85 -2.37
C MET A 342 -9.40 -23.73 -3.54
N PHE A 343 -9.26 -22.69 -4.35
CA PHE A 343 -10.16 -22.48 -5.47
C PHE A 343 -9.85 -23.50 -6.57
N THR A 344 -10.75 -24.46 -6.77
CA THR A 344 -10.69 -25.48 -7.83
C THR A 344 -12.08 -26.08 -8.04
N ASP A 345 -12.23 -26.94 -9.05
CA ASP A 345 -13.50 -27.57 -9.39
C ASP A 345 -13.78 -28.77 -8.48
N PHE A 346 -14.71 -28.59 -7.54
CA PHE A 346 -15.13 -29.61 -6.59
C PHE A 346 -16.54 -30.14 -6.90
N ALA A 347 -16.71 -31.44 -6.74
CA ALA A 347 -17.98 -32.12 -6.87
C ALA A 347 -18.48 -32.56 -5.49
N ASN A 348 -19.18 -31.66 -4.79
CA ASN A 348 -19.77 -32.00 -3.50
C ASN A 348 -20.75 -33.18 -3.66
N ASN A 349 -20.65 -34.18 -2.78
CA ASN A 349 -21.48 -35.38 -2.80
C ASN A 349 -21.84 -35.81 -1.38
N GLN A 350 -22.58 -36.90 -1.25
CA GLN A 350 -23.06 -37.41 0.05
C GLN A 350 -21.96 -37.73 1.08
N ASP A 351 -20.70 -37.88 0.66
CA ASP A 351 -19.56 -38.16 1.55
C ASP A 351 -18.72 -36.90 1.82
N SER A 352 -19.11 -35.75 1.26
CA SER A 352 -18.42 -34.47 1.36
C SER A 352 -19.27 -33.50 2.18
N THR A 353 -18.64 -32.68 3.01
CA THR A 353 -19.35 -31.69 3.84
C THR A 353 -18.71 -30.33 3.69
N ILE A 354 -19.54 -29.31 3.42
CA ILE A 354 -19.15 -27.91 3.57
C ILE A 354 -19.93 -27.37 4.76
N SER A 355 -19.23 -26.90 5.78
CA SER A 355 -19.86 -26.41 7.00
C SER A 355 -19.20 -25.16 7.52
N TRP A 356 -19.92 -24.38 8.33
CA TRP A 356 -19.37 -23.21 8.99
C TRP A 356 -19.90 -23.04 10.40
N LYS A 357 -19.16 -22.32 11.25
CA LYS A 357 -19.61 -21.84 12.55
C LYS A 357 -18.83 -20.63 13.03
N THR A 358 -19.41 -19.89 13.95
CA THR A 358 -18.70 -18.90 14.77
C THR A 358 -18.01 -19.60 15.95
N VAL A 359 -16.82 -19.14 16.32
CA VAL A 359 -16.11 -19.53 17.53
C VAL A 359 -15.92 -18.26 18.36
N GLY A 360 -16.48 -18.23 19.57
CA GLY A 360 -16.55 -16.99 20.35
C GLY A 360 -17.37 -15.91 19.64
N GLU A 361 -16.97 -14.65 19.83
CA GLU A 361 -17.63 -13.47 19.25
C GLU A 361 -16.85 -12.85 18.06
N ASP A 362 -15.67 -13.39 17.75
CA ASP A 362 -14.67 -12.74 16.90
C ASP A 362 -14.11 -13.61 15.78
N THR A 363 -14.55 -14.86 15.66
CA THR A 363 -13.98 -15.83 14.73
C THR A 363 -15.06 -16.60 13.99
N VAL A 364 -14.91 -16.79 12.68
CA VAL A 364 -15.69 -17.71 11.84
C VAL A 364 -14.76 -18.74 11.22
N VAL A 365 -15.17 -20.01 11.23
CA VAL A 365 -14.51 -21.08 10.49
C VAL A 365 -15.43 -21.63 9.43
N VAL A 366 -14.90 -21.84 8.23
CA VAL A 366 -15.51 -22.59 7.13
C VAL A 366 -14.66 -23.83 6.88
N THR A 367 -15.28 -24.99 6.81
CA THR A 367 -14.61 -26.29 6.61
C THR A 367 -15.16 -26.98 5.38
N TRP A 368 -14.28 -27.35 4.45
CA TRP A 368 -14.56 -28.29 3.37
C TRP A 368 -13.93 -29.62 3.79
N ASP A 369 -14.75 -30.54 4.29
CA ASP A 369 -14.33 -31.85 4.78
C ASP A 369 -14.61 -32.93 3.74
N ASN A 370 -13.58 -33.74 3.47
CA ASN A 370 -13.64 -34.89 2.58
C ASN A 370 -14.21 -34.52 1.19
N ILE A 371 -13.93 -33.30 0.73
CA ILE A 371 -14.48 -32.77 -0.50
C ILE A 371 -13.83 -33.44 -1.70
N ARG A 372 -14.66 -33.95 -2.61
CA ARG A 372 -14.21 -34.67 -3.80
C ARG A 372 -13.92 -33.68 -4.92
N GLN A 373 -12.80 -33.88 -5.60
CA GLN A 373 -12.48 -33.18 -6.85
C GLN A 373 -13.36 -33.67 -8.00
N TYR A 374 -13.86 -32.75 -8.84
CA TYR A 374 -14.69 -33.10 -9.97
C TYR A 374 -13.94 -34.04 -10.94
N GLY A 375 -14.63 -35.06 -11.43
CA GLY A 375 -14.07 -36.04 -12.37
C GLY A 375 -13.06 -37.05 -11.80
N THR A 376 -12.65 -36.97 -10.53
CA THR A 376 -11.68 -37.90 -9.90
C THR A 376 -12.20 -38.51 -8.61
N GLN A 377 -11.48 -39.47 -8.02
CA GLN A 377 -11.81 -40.04 -6.70
C GLN A 377 -11.04 -39.34 -5.56
N ASN A 378 -10.22 -38.34 -5.88
CA ASN A 378 -9.29 -37.71 -4.96
C ASN A 378 -10.06 -36.82 -3.99
N ARG A 379 -9.66 -36.88 -2.71
CA ARG A 379 -10.35 -36.18 -1.63
C ARG A 379 -9.38 -35.37 -0.79
N GLN A 380 -9.90 -34.28 -0.26
CA GLN A 380 -9.12 -33.30 0.49
C GLN A 380 -9.99 -32.66 1.57
N SER A 381 -9.34 -32.21 2.63
CA SER A 381 -9.97 -31.61 3.79
C SER A 381 -9.20 -30.35 4.18
N PHE A 382 -9.89 -29.22 4.26
CA PHE A 382 -9.26 -27.94 4.58
C PHE A 382 -10.22 -26.96 5.25
N GLN A 383 -9.66 -25.94 5.93
CA GLN A 383 -10.41 -24.89 6.59
C GLN A 383 -9.96 -23.50 6.15
N ALA A 384 -10.90 -22.55 6.18
CA ALA A 384 -10.62 -21.13 6.20
C ALA A 384 -11.15 -20.55 7.52
N VAL A 385 -10.29 -19.87 8.27
CA VAL A 385 -10.62 -19.20 9.54
C VAL A 385 -10.48 -17.70 9.35
N LEU A 386 -11.53 -16.95 9.64
CA LEU A 386 -11.58 -15.48 9.54
C LEU A 386 -11.75 -14.92 10.96
N SER A 387 -10.87 -14.01 11.34
CA SER A 387 -10.89 -13.35 12.66
C SER A 387 -11.24 -11.86 12.52
N SER A 388 -11.89 -11.29 13.53
CA SER A 388 -12.38 -9.89 13.54
C SER A 388 -11.29 -8.83 13.33
N ASN A 389 -10.03 -9.16 13.63
CA ASN A 389 -8.87 -8.32 13.36
C ASN A 389 -8.41 -8.35 11.89
N GLY A 390 -9.10 -9.08 11.01
CA GLY A 390 -8.78 -9.24 9.60
C GLY A 390 -7.82 -10.39 9.29
N THR A 391 -7.28 -11.09 10.30
CA THR A 391 -6.44 -12.28 10.07
C THR A 391 -7.25 -13.39 9.40
N VAL A 392 -6.64 -14.05 8.42
CA VAL A 392 -7.20 -15.23 7.74
C VAL A 392 -6.23 -16.39 7.84
N MET A 393 -6.71 -17.60 8.13
CA MET A 393 -5.88 -18.80 8.15
C MET A 393 -6.45 -19.87 7.23
N PHE A 394 -5.61 -20.49 6.42
CA PHE A 394 -5.91 -21.71 5.70
C PHE A 394 -5.23 -22.89 6.36
N MET A 395 -5.95 -23.99 6.52
CA MET A 395 -5.41 -25.22 7.08
C MET A 395 -5.69 -26.36 6.11
N TYR A 396 -4.68 -27.20 5.86
CA TYR A 396 -4.82 -28.39 5.02
C TYR A 396 -4.53 -29.63 5.86
N LYS A 397 -5.51 -30.54 5.93
CA LYS A 397 -5.44 -31.77 6.73
C LYS A 397 -5.01 -32.94 5.86
N GLY A 398 -3.87 -33.54 6.15
CA GLY A 398 -3.35 -34.66 5.39
C GLY A 398 -2.84 -34.23 4.01
N ALA A 399 -2.49 -35.24 3.21
CA ALA A 399 -2.12 -35.04 1.81
C ALA A 399 -3.32 -34.52 1.02
N VAL A 400 -3.13 -33.41 0.33
CA VAL A 400 -4.10 -32.92 -0.66
C VAL A 400 -3.91 -33.73 -1.94
N GLU A 401 -4.89 -34.55 -2.29
CA GLU A 401 -4.81 -35.47 -3.43
C GLU A 401 -5.24 -34.82 -4.76
N SER A 402 -5.60 -33.54 -4.78
CA SER A 402 -6.17 -32.89 -5.96
C SER A 402 -5.20 -32.80 -7.14
N THR A 403 -5.63 -33.22 -8.33
CA THR A 403 -4.86 -33.15 -9.59
C THR A 403 -5.31 -32.05 -10.56
N LEU A 404 -6.29 -31.24 -10.20
CA LEU A 404 -6.63 -30.03 -10.99
C LEU A 404 -5.71 -28.88 -10.62
N ASN A 405 -5.65 -27.92 -11.55
CA ASN A 405 -5.16 -26.59 -11.23
C ASN A 405 -5.98 -26.01 -10.09
N LYS A 406 -5.34 -25.20 -9.26
CA LYS A 406 -5.95 -24.59 -8.08
C LYS A 406 -5.27 -23.27 -7.75
N ILE A 407 -6.01 -22.39 -7.10
CA ILE A 407 -5.52 -21.10 -6.63
C ILE A 407 -5.72 -21.03 -5.11
N VAL A 408 -4.68 -20.63 -4.39
CA VAL A 408 -4.71 -20.32 -2.97
C VAL A 408 -4.32 -18.86 -2.79
N GLY A 409 -5.10 -18.08 -2.06
CA GLY A 409 -4.71 -16.71 -1.72
C GLY A 409 -5.85 -15.72 -1.61
N MET A 410 -5.48 -14.45 -1.67
CA MET A 410 -6.34 -13.30 -1.42
C MET A 410 -6.45 -12.42 -2.65
N SER A 411 -7.66 -11.91 -2.88
CA SER A 411 -7.95 -10.98 -3.97
C SER A 411 -8.65 -9.71 -3.45
N PRO A 412 -8.20 -8.51 -3.85
CA PRO A 412 -8.87 -7.24 -3.57
C PRO A 412 -10.10 -6.96 -4.44
N GLY A 413 -10.38 -7.83 -5.42
CA GLY A 413 -11.43 -7.64 -6.41
C GLY A 413 -11.04 -6.76 -7.59
N GLU A 414 -9.74 -6.69 -7.86
CA GLU A 414 -9.18 -6.10 -9.06
C GLU A 414 -7.96 -6.93 -9.50
N GLU A 415 -7.82 -7.14 -10.81
CA GLU A 415 -6.68 -7.86 -11.38
C GLU A 415 -5.42 -7.00 -11.28
N PRO A 416 -4.31 -7.52 -10.71
CA PRO A 416 -3.09 -6.74 -10.60
C PRO A 416 -2.49 -6.53 -12.00
N ASP A 417 -2.04 -5.30 -12.28
CA ASP A 417 -1.35 -4.94 -13.54
C ASP A 417 -0.18 -5.90 -13.86
N MET A 418 0.48 -6.42 -12.83
CA MET A 418 1.42 -7.54 -12.91
C MET A 418 1.18 -8.51 -11.76
N PHE A 419 0.95 -9.78 -12.10
CA PHE A 419 0.88 -10.86 -11.12
C PHE A 419 2.25 -11.52 -10.93
N SER A 420 2.78 -11.46 -9.71
CA SER A 420 3.85 -12.35 -9.26
C SER A 420 3.26 -13.29 -8.22
N GLU A 421 3.37 -14.57 -8.50
CA GLU A 421 3.07 -15.63 -7.55
C GLU A 421 3.99 -15.55 -6.33
N ILE A 422 3.45 -15.92 -5.18
CA ILE A 422 4.21 -16.20 -3.96
C ILE A 422 4.33 -17.71 -3.82
N ASP A 423 5.51 -18.20 -3.45
CA ASP A 423 5.67 -19.56 -2.97
C ASP A 423 5.39 -19.57 -1.46
N TYR A 424 4.21 -20.04 -1.05
CA TYR A 424 3.83 -20.06 0.35
C TYR A 424 4.66 -21.04 1.17
N SER A 425 5.14 -22.12 0.56
CA SER A 425 5.94 -23.15 1.23
C SER A 425 7.28 -22.59 1.73
N GLU A 426 7.78 -21.53 1.09
CA GLU A 426 9.01 -20.82 1.44
C GLU A 426 8.80 -19.65 2.42
N THR A 427 7.55 -19.31 2.77
CA THR A 427 7.29 -18.22 3.73
C THR A 427 7.67 -18.59 5.16
N THR A 428 8.06 -17.62 5.98
CA THR A 428 8.45 -17.89 7.38
C THR A 428 7.69 -16.99 8.33
N CYS A 429 7.19 -17.56 9.44
CA CYS A 429 6.48 -16.76 10.44
C CYS A 429 7.46 -15.91 11.26
N PRO A 430 7.14 -14.62 11.47
CA PRO A 430 7.95 -13.78 12.34
C PRO A 430 7.99 -14.37 13.76
N PRO A 431 9.11 -14.24 14.48
CA PRO A 431 9.19 -14.72 15.85
C PRO A 431 8.10 -14.05 16.70
N PRO A 432 7.50 -14.78 17.65
CA PRO A 432 6.44 -14.23 18.50
C PRO A 432 6.95 -12.94 19.15
N THR A 433 6.25 -11.84 18.90
CA THR A 433 6.56 -10.56 19.53
C THR A 433 6.44 -10.77 21.04
N PRO A 434 7.46 -10.41 21.86
CA PRO A 434 7.35 -10.50 23.31
C PRO A 434 6.08 -9.77 23.75
N PRO A 435 5.32 -10.29 24.73
CA PRO A 435 4.13 -9.62 25.22
C PRO A 435 4.52 -8.19 25.59
N ALA A 436 3.82 -7.21 25.00
CA ALA A 436 4.00 -5.82 25.38
C ALA A 436 3.80 -5.73 26.89
N THR A 437 4.87 -5.38 27.61
CA THR A 437 4.83 -5.15 29.05
C THR A 437 3.73 -4.12 29.32
N PRO A 438 2.71 -4.43 30.14
CA PRO A 438 1.61 -3.50 30.34
C PRO A 438 2.12 -2.27 31.09
N ALA A 439 2.01 -1.11 30.45
CA ALA A 439 2.11 0.17 31.14
C ALA A 439 0.86 0.35 32.02
N PRO A 440 0.99 0.99 33.20
CA PRO A 440 -0.03 0.95 34.24
C PRO A 440 -1.29 1.73 33.84
N THR A 441 -2.41 1.20 34.32
CA THR A 441 -3.78 1.71 34.21
C THR A 441 -3.95 3.14 34.73
N SER A 442 -4.68 3.99 34.00
CA SER A 442 -6.04 4.42 34.41
C SER A 442 -6.66 5.53 33.52
N LEU A 443 -7.99 5.39 33.39
CA LEU A 443 -9.04 6.28 32.85
C LEU A 443 -9.43 6.13 31.37
N PRO A 444 -10.74 6.25 31.06
CA PRO A 444 -11.35 5.66 29.87
C PRO A 444 -11.04 6.51 28.64
N THR A 445 -10.30 5.94 27.70
CA THR A 445 -10.10 6.52 26.37
C THR A 445 -11.40 6.32 25.57
N PRO A 446 -11.98 7.38 24.97
CA PRO A 446 -13.10 7.22 24.06
C PRO A 446 -12.67 6.47 22.79
N SER A 447 -13.61 5.75 22.19
CA SER A 447 -13.43 4.90 21.02
C SER A 447 -12.85 5.68 19.82
N PRO A 448 -12.06 5.02 18.94
CA PRO A 448 -11.73 5.54 17.61
C PRO A 448 -13.01 5.99 16.86
N GLY A 449 -12.94 7.10 16.11
CA GLY A 449 -14.07 7.64 15.35
C GLY A 449 -14.73 8.90 15.94
N ALA A 450 -14.11 9.56 16.92
CA ALA A 450 -14.62 10.84 17.41
C ALA A 450 -14.50 11.91 16.31
N ASN A 451 -15.55 12.72 16.16
CA ASN A 451 -15.59 13.79 15.17
C ASN A 451 -15.97 15.14 15.76
N ILE A 452 -15.47 16.22 15.16
CA ILE A 452 -15.99 17.57 15.41
C ILE A 452 -16.53 18.13 14.10
N THR A 453 -17.65 18.81 14.18
CA THR A 453 -18.28 19.49 13.03
C THR A 453 -18.09 20.99 13.17
N CYS A 454 -17.56 21.59 12.12
CA CYS A 454 -17.16 22.98 12.07
C CYS A 454 -18.07 23.77 11.12
N ALA A 455 -18.69 24.82 11.65
CA ALA A 455 -19.48 25.76 10.87
C ALA A 455 -18.62 26.93 10.36
N SER A 456 -17.57 27.34 11.10
CA SER A 456 -16.62 28.36 10.65
C SER A 456 -15.30 28.35 11.43
N GLY A 457 -14.28 29.05 10.91
CA GLY A 457 -13.07 29.37 11.66
C GLY A 457 -12.15 28.20 11.98
N MET A 458 -12.11 27.17 11.13
CA MET A 458 -11.23 26.01 11.34
C MET A 458 -9.75 26.40 11.33
N GLN A 459 -9.03 25.97 12.35
CA GLN A 459 -7.59 26.01 12.48
C GLN A 459 -7.08 24.62 12.81
N HIS A 460 -5.89 24.29 12.31
CA HIS A 460 -5.20 23.07 12.68
C HIS A 460 -3.77 23.38 13.13
N THR A 461 -3.26 22.56 14.04
CA THR A 461 -1.87 22.62 14.50
C THR A 461 -1.30 21.22 14.50
N TRP A 462 -0.25 21.04 13.71
CA TRP A 462 0.48 19.79 13.61
C TRP A 462 1.66 19.83 14.58
N THR A 463 1.79 18.79 15.38
CA THR A 463 2.99 18.56 16.20
C THR A 463 3.63 17.23 15.80
N THR A 464 4.79 16.92 16.36
CA THR A 464 5.42 15.60 16.19
C THR A 464 4.53 14.44 16.66
N ASP A 465 3.67 14.69 17.64
CA ASP A 465 3.00 13.63 18.42
C ASP A 465 1.47 13.61 18.26
N TYR A 466 0.87 14.68 17.73
CA TYR A 466 -0.57 14.77 17.53
C TYR A 466 -0.97 15.89 16.56
N ILE A 467 -2.20 15.79 16.06
CA ILE A 467 -2.89 16.80 15.27
C ILE A 467 -3.97 17.45 16.12
N ARG A 468 -3.96 18.79 16.21
CA ARG A 468 -5.02 19.57 16.86
C ARG A 468 -5.89 20.23 15.80
N PHE A 469 -7.19 20.01 15.83
CA PHE A 469 -8.19 20.79 15.11
C PHE A 469 -8.97 21.67 16.08
N MET A 470 -9.24 22.90 15.70
CA MET A 470 -10.04 23.86 16.46
C MET A 470 -10.98 24.61 15.51
N CYS A 471 -12.24 24.81 15.88
CA CYS A 471 -13.18 25.58 15.07
C CYS A 471 -14.38 26.05 15.89
N ALA A 472 -15.23 26.89 15.31
CA ALA A 472 -16.56 27.16 15.83
C ALA A 472 -17.57 26.15 15.23
N ASN A 473 -18.34 25.47 16.08
CA ASN A 473 -19.41 24.57 15.66
C ASN A 473 -20.68 25.35 15.24
N GLY A 474 -21.74 24.65 14.82
CA GLY A 474 -23.01 25.26 14.41
C GLY A 474 -23.73 26.10 15.48
N ASN A 475 -23.36 25.94 16.75
CA ASN A 475 -23.88 26.74 17.87
C ASN A 475 -23.01 27.96 18.19
N GLY A 476 -21.88 28.15 17.50
CA GLY A 476 -20.91 29.22 17.77
C GLY A 476 -19.93 28.92 18.90
N ASP A 477 -19.92 27.70 19.45
CA ASP A 477 -18.96 27.28 20.47
C ASP A 477 -17.62 26.91 19.85
N ASN A 478 -16.51 27.31 20.48
CA ASN A 478 -15.20 26.82 20.10
C ASN A 478 -15.04 25.37 20.54
N VAL A 479 -14.78 24.47 19.60
CA VAL A 479 -14.52 23.05 19.83
C VAL A 479 -13.11 22.69 19.40
N ALA A 480 -12.51 21.70 20.05
CA ALA A 480 -11.21 21.17 19.68
C ALA A 480 -11.21 19.63 19.64
N LEU A 481 -10.43 19.09 18.71
CA LEU A 481 -10.13 17.67 18.56
C LEU A 481 -8.61 17.50 18.54
N LEU A 482 -8.08 16.67 19.44
CA LEU A 482 -6.66 16.34 19.54
C LEU A 482 -6.53 14.85 19.24
N CYS A 483 -5.85 14.52 18.14
CA CYS A 483 -5.77 13.16 17.62
C CYS A 483 -4.32 12.71 17.51
N ASN A 484 -3.98 11.56 18.08
CA ASN A 484 -2.71 10.87 17.86
C ASN A 484 -2.91 9.76 16.82
N GLY A 485 -3.14 10.17 15.57
CA GLY A 485 -3.37 9.30 14.42
C GLY A 485 -3.92 10.11 13.25
N THR A 486 -4.53 9.44 12.27
CA THR A 486 -5.05 10.10 11.07
C THR A 486 -6.29 10.93 11.41
N VAL A 487 -6.38 12.13 10.83
CA VAL A 487 -7.63 12.90 10.82
C VAL A 487 -8.11 13.08 9.39
N SER A 488 -9.29 12.57 9.09
CA SER A 488 -9.94 12.80 7.80
C SER A 488 -10.89 14.00 7.89
N LEU A 489 -10.86 14.84 6.85
CA LEU A 489 -11.72 16.01 6.71
C LEU A 489 -12.80 15.73 5.67
N HIS A 490 -14.06 15.85 6.06
CA HIS A 490 -15.20 15.62 5.18
C HIS A 490 -16.02 16.90 5.05
N ARG A 491 -16.57 17.18 3.87
CA ARG A 491 -17.59 18.22 3.70
C ARG A 491 -18.97 17.57 3.73
N SER A 492 -19.78 17.94 4.72
CA SER A 492 -21.17 17.48 4.84
C SER A 492 -22.12 18.52 4.24
N PRO A 493 -22.88 18.19 3.18
CA PRO A 493 -23.95 19.06 2.70
C PRO A 493 -25.19 18.89 3.60
N ILE A 494 -25.36 19.80 4.56
CA ILE A 494 -26.61 19.94 5.32
C ILE A 494 -27.29 21.24 4.85
N GLU A 495 -28.61 21.19 4.65
CA GLU A 495 -29.47 22.25 4.08
C GLU A 495 -28.93 23.69 4.20
N GLY A 496 -28.28 24.16 3.12
CA GLY A 496 -27.89 25.56 2.95
C GLY A 496 -26.54 26.00 3.53
N THR A 497 -25.79 25.13 4.22
CA THR A 497 -24.43 25.42 4.72
C THR A 497 -23.48 24.24 4.51
N THR A 498 -22.25 24.52 4.07
CA THR A 498 -21.19 23.50 3.98
C THR A 498 -20.49 23.39 5.32
N GLU A 499 -20.75 22.33 6.08
CA GLU A 499 -20.02 22.05 7.33
C GLU A 499 -18.81 21.15 7.05
N LEU A 500 -17.72 21.38 7.78
CA LEU A 500 -16.49 20.59 7.66
C LEU A 500 -16.37 19.69 8.89
N VAL A 501 -16.29 18.38 8.68
CA VAL A 501 -16.24 17.37 9.74
C VAL A 501 -14.82 16.83 9.82
N ALA A 502 -14.17 16.96 10.97
CA ALA A 502 -12.87 16.34 11.24
C ALA A 502 -13.09 15.05 12.04
N VAL A 503 -12.61 13.91 11.54
CA VAL A 503 -12.77 12.59 12.18
C VAL A 503 -11.40 12.05 12.60
N CYS A 504 -11.22 11.74 13.89
CA CYS A 504 -10.00 11.09 14.38
C CYS A 504 -10.13 9.58 14.25
N GLU A 505 -9.34 9.01 13.34
CA GLU A 505 -9.26 7.58 13.07
C GLU A 505 -8.24 6.88 13.99
N GLY A 506 -7.42 7.66 14.71
CA GLY A 506 -6.52 7.18 15.76
C GLY A 506 -7.05 7.38 17.17
N SER A 507 -6.12 7.45 18.14
CA SER A 507 -6.47 7.71 19.54
C SER A 507 -6.85 9.17 19.74
N VAL A 508 -8.07 9.39 20.23
CA VAL A 508 -8.56 10.71 20.60
C VAL A 508 -7.95 11.09 21.94
N LEU A 509 -6.98 12.01 21.91
CA LEU A 509 -6.36 12.55 23.11
C LEU A 509 -7.27 13.56 23.80
N TYR A 510 -8.11 14.27 23.03
CA TYR A 510 -9.08 15.23 23.54
C TYR A 510 -10.18 15.54 22.52
N GLN A 511 -11.42 15.66 22.97
CA GLN A 511 -12.54 16.18 22.19
C GLN A 511 -13.45 16.98 23.13
N GLY A 512 -13.64 18.27 22.87
CA GLY A 512 -14.46 19.11 23.76
C GLY A 512 -14.40 20.60 23.47
N GLN A 513 -15.01 21.40 24.35
CA GLN A 513 -14.96 22.87 24.25
C GLN A 513 -13.53 23.38 24.43
N ALA A 514 -13.05 24.15 23.47
CA ALA A 514 -11.73 24.74 23.52
C ALA A 514 -11.63 25.74 24.69
N TRP A 515 -10.78 25.42 25.67
CA TRP A 515 -10.35 26.39 26.67
C TRP A 515 -9.18 27.20 26.09
N HIS A 516 -9.23 28.52 26.29
CA HIS A 516 -8.21 29.47 25.83
C HIS A 516 -6.83 29.20 26.42
#